data_AF-A0A7R9E5J2-F1
#
_entry.id   AF-A0A7R9E5J2-F1
#
_cell.length_a   1.000
_cell.length_b   1.000
_cell.length_c   1.000
_cell.angle_alpha   90.00
_cell.angle_beta   90.00
_cell.angle_gamma   90.00
#
_symmetry.space_group_name_H-M   'P 1'
#
loop_
_entity.id
_entity.type
_entity.pdbx_description
1 polymer ?
#
loop_
_entity_poly.entity_id
_entity_poly.type
_entity_poly.pdbx_seq_one_letter_code
_entity_poly.pdbx_strand_id
1 'polypeptide(L)'
;MDTGNNTDIILDHSDGNSNPLKKPVNFILGDGDGDGDDEQDGQIGFSEEASDLFPSDQPDSLSSLGREGGSRPGSSTNLNNMFALAERRKRLRPSMSQGTVMAHSRFQEKDFTVGTPEEFVRRFGGSKVINKVLIANNGIAAVKCMRSIRRWSYELFKNERAIRFIAMVTPEDLKANAEYLKMADHYVPVPGGSNNNNYANVELILDIAVRTQAQAVWAGWGHASENPKLPELLHKSHIAFIGPPDRAMWALGDKIASSIVAQTANIPTLPWSGSDLKAHYSGKKIKISSELYKKGCISSIEDGLIAAQKIGFPVMIKASEGGGGKGIRKVEGPEEFPNLFRQVILVQSEVPGSPIFIMKLARCARHLEVQLLADQYGNAISLFGRDCSIQRRHQKIIEEAPAVIARQEIFEDMERAAVRLAKMVGYVSAGTVEYLYDTDGNYYFLELNPRLQVEHPCTEMVADVNLPAAQLQVMLPFVESTVAH
;
A
#
# COMPACT_ATOMS: atom_id res chain seq x y z
N MET A 1 -17.12 -61.80 -21.04
CA MET A 1 -18.18 -61.12 -21.78
C MET A 1 -17.49 -60.04 -22.58
N ASP A 2 -17.27 -60.38 -23.84
CA ASP A 2 -16.39 -59.70 -24.78
C ASP A 2 -17.02 -58.46 -25.41
N THR A 3 -16.09 -57.69 -25.96
CA THR A 3 -16.07 -56.46 -26.78
C THR A 3 -17.00 -56.39 -28.00
N GLY A 4 -17.20 -55.15 -28.47
CA GLY A 4 -17.42 -54.77 -29.89
C GLY A 4 -18.88 -54.40 -30.22
N ASN A 5 -19.20 -53.61 -31.25
CA ASN A 5 -18.44 -52.92 -32.27
C ASN A 5 -19.43 -52.05 -33.07
N ASN A 6 -18.93 -51.01 -33.75
CA ASN A 6 -19.38 -50.41 -35.03
C ASN A 6 -20.86 -50.15 -35.35
N THR A 7 -21.12 -48.92 -35.81
CA THR A 7 -21.64 -48.68 -37.18
C THR A 7 -21.32 -47.25 -37.67
N ASP A 8 -20.48 -47.18 -38.70
CA ASP A 8 -20.39 -46.07 -39.66
C ASP A 8 -21.61 -46.10 -40.60
N ILE A 9 -22.13 -44.93 -40.99
CA ILE A 9 -22.75 -44.73 -42.32
C ILE A 9 -22.29 -43.38 -42.87
N ILE A 10 -21.53 -43.47 -43.96
CA ILE A 10 -21.20 -42.41 -44.93
C ILE A 10 -22.27 -42.44 -46.02
N LEU A 11 -22.75 -41.27 -46.46
CA LEU A 11 -23.22 -41.06 -47.84
C LEU A 11 -22.75 -39.69 -48.34
N ASP A 12 -22.24 -39.75 -49.57
CA ASP A 12 -21.46 -38.75 -50.31
C ASP A 12 -22.29 -38.19 -51.50
N HIS A 13 -21.78 -37.13 -52.12
CA HIS A 13 -22.09 -36.55 -53.45
C HIS A 13 -23.33 -35.62 -53.56
N SER A 14 -23.33 -34.48 -54.29
CA SER A 14 -22.42 -33.93 -55.31
C SER A 14 -22.74 -32.44 -55.65
N ASP A 15 -21.69 -31.73 -56.08
CA ASP A 15 -21.54 -30.68 -57.12
C ASP A 15 -22.49 -29.47 -57.31
N GLY A 16 -21.87 -28.29 -57.45
CA GLY A 16 -22.49 -27.09 -58.02
C GLY A 16 -21.61 -25.83 -58.02
N ASN A 17 -20.87 -25.63 -59.12
CA ASN A 17 -19.91 -24.56 -59.41
C ASN A 17 -20.52 -23.14 -59.54
N SER A 18 -19.89 -22.08 -58.98
CA SER A 18 -19.70 -20.75 -59.62
C SER A 18 -18.96 -19.75 -58.72
N ASN A 19 -17.84 -19.23 -59.21
CA ASN A 19 -17.16 -17.99 -58.79
C ASN A 19 -17.38 -16.97 -59.92
N PRO A 20 -17.31 -15.62 -59.77
CA PRO A 20 -16.25 -14.94 -59.01
C PRO A 20 -16.63 -13.59 -58.34
N LEU A 21 -15.61 -13.00 -57.69
CA LEU A 21 -15.32 -11.57 -57.46
C LEU A 21 -15.51 -10.95 -56.06
N LYS A 22 -14.37 -10.38 -55.62
CA LYS A 22 -14.13 -9.30 -54.64
C LYS A 22 -14.00 -9.69 -53.16
N LYS A 23 -12.80 -10.17 -52.81
CA LYS A 23 -12.17 -9.93 -51.49
C LYS A 23 -11.72 -8.46 -51.41
N PRO A 24 -11.89 -7.78 -50.25
CA PRO A 24 -11.38 -6.44 -50.02
C PRO A 24 -9.89 -6.42 -49.64
N VAL A 25 -9.32 -5.25 -49.90
CA VAL A 25 -7.91 -4.85 -49.87
C VAL A 25 -7.36 -4.78 -48.43
N ASN A 26 -6.15 -5.30 -48.23
CA ASN A 26 -5.31 -5.12 -47.04
C ASN A 26 -4.16 -4.17 -47.37
N PHE A 27 -3.86 -3.22 -46.47
CA PHE A 27 -2.62 -2.42 -46.39
C PHE A 27 -2.64 -1.69 -45.03
N ILE A 28 -1.60 -1.51 -44.19
CA ILE A 28 -0.16 -1.85 -44.17
C ILE A 28 0.25 -1.90 -42.67
N LEU A 29 0.99 -2.95 -42.28
CA LEU A 29 2.02 -2.89 -41.24
C LEU A 29 3.28 -3.38 -41.95
N GLY A 30 4.25 -2.49 -42.12
CA GLY A 30 5.48 -2.77 -42.84
C GLY A 30 6.50 -3.44 -41.94
N ASP A 31 7.05 -4.55 -42.43
CA ASP A 31 8.48 -4.88 -42.37
C ASP A 31 8.80 -5.89 -43.49
N GLY A 32 10.01 -5.77 -44.05
CA GLY A 32 10.63 -6.69 -45.02
C GLY A 32 10.69 -6.15 -46.46
N ASP A 33 11.77 -6.25 -47.24
CA ASP A 33 12.96 -7.11 -47.16
C ASP A 33 14.03 -6.60 -48.14
N GLY A 34 15.25 -7.14 -48.04
CA GLY A 34 16.24 -7.08 -49.12
C GLY A 34 17.54 -7.79 -48.79
N ASP A 35 17.56 -9.11 -48.98
CA ASP A 35 18.73 -10.01 -48.92
C ASP A 35 19.84 -9.67 -49.94
N GLY A 36 21.07 -10.06 -49.60
CA GLY A 36 22.20 -10.17 -50.52
C GLY A 36 23.49 -10.60 -49.80
N ASP A 37 23.80 -11.90 -49.84
CA ASP A 37 25.07 -12.49 -49.39
C ASP A 37 26.24 -12.05 -50.28
N ASP A 38 27.39 -11.73 -49.66
CA ASP A 38 28.74 -11.92 -50.23
C ASP A 38 29.80 -11.88 -49.10
N GLU A 39 30.59 -12.94 -48.99
CA GLU A 39 31.76 -13.06 -48.09
C GLU A 39 32.97 -12.28 -48.63
N GLN A 40 33.61 -11.43 -47.81
CA GLN A 40 35.08 -11.32 -47.73
C GLN A 40 35.58 -10.44 -46.57
N ASP A 41 36.67 -10.90 -45.95
CA ASP A 41 37.44 -10.34 -44.85
C ASP A 41 37.81 -8.84 -44.99
N GLY A 42 37.75 -8.08 -43.88
CA GLY A 42 38.29 -6.72 -43.84
C GLY A 42 38.19 -6.01 -42.48
N GLN A 43 39.28 -6.06 -41.72
CA GLN A 43 39.77 -5.16 -40.66
C GLN A 43 38.83 -4.17 -39.93
N ILE A 44 38.91 -4.27 -38.60
CA ILE A 44 38.41 -3.39 -37.53
C ILE A 44 38.87 -1.94 -37.71
N GLY A 45 37.92 -1.00 -37.68
CA GLY A 45 38.15 0.44 -37.48
C GLY A 45 37.08 1.02 -36.54
N PHE A 46 37.48 1.37 -35.32
CA PHE A 46 36.64 2.04 -34.33
C PHE A 46 36.40 3.52 -34.71
N SER A 47 35.18 4.01 -34.53
CA SER A 47 34.92 5.44 -34.40
C SER A 47 33.86 5.74 -33.33
N GLU A 48 34.17 6.81 -32.59
CA GLU A 48 33.79 7.25 -31.25
C GLU A 48 32.29 7.42 -30.93
N GLU A 49 31.91 6.95 -29.73
CA GLU A 49 30.71 7.34 -28.99
C GLU A 49 30.94 8.68 -28.28
N ALA A 50 29.98 9.60 -28.40
CA ALA A 50 29.92 10.84 -27.63
C ALA A 50 29.46 10.55 -26.19
N SER A 51 30.28 10.98 -25.21
CA SER A 51 30.00 10.87 -23.78
C SER A 51 29.57 12.22 -23.21
N ASP A 52 28.36 12.30 -22.67
CA ASP A 52 27.89 13.45 -21.89
C ASP A 52 28.34 13.29 -20.43
N LEU A 53 29.33 14.10 -20.05
CA LEU A 53 29.92 14.18 -18.72
C LEU A 53 29.11 15.09 -17.78
N PHE A 54 28.71 14.56 -16.63
CA PHE A 54 28.19 15.33 -15.49
C PHE A 54 29.36 15.97 -14.70
N PRO A 55 29.32 17.27 -14.35
CA PRO A 55 30.38 17.90 -13.56
C PRO A 55 30.34 17.48 -12.08
N SER A 56 31.53 17.23 -11.52
CA SER A 56 31.76 16.94 -10.11
C SER A 56 32.25 18.20 -9.38
N ASP A 57 31.68 18.45 -8.19
CA ASP A 57 32.08 19.54 -7.30
C ASP A 57 33.19 19.06 -6.33
N GLN A 58 34.36 19.69 -6.39
CA GLN A 58 35.33 19.76 -5.29
C GLN A 58 35.91 21.19 -5.22
N PRO A 59 36.29 21.66 -4.03
CA PRO A 59 36.34 23.08 -3.70
C PRO A 59 37.76 23.64 -3.82
N ASP A 60 37.92 24.85 -4.37
CA ASP A 60 39.18 25.58 -4.25
C ASP A 60 39.00 27.03 -3.80
N SER A 61 39.91 27.37 -2.89
CA SER A 61 40.06 28.57 -2.08
C SER A 61 40.33 29.86 -2.86
N LEU A 62 39.65 30.93 -2.47
CA LEU A 62 39.90 32.30 -2.93
C LEU A 62 41.02 32.98 -2.14
N SER A 63 42.01 33.53 -2.84
CA SER A 63 42.82 34.66 -2.38
C SER A 63 42.94 35.74 -3.46
N SER A 64 42.58 36.96 -3.06
CA SER A 64 43.07 38.29 -3.45
C SER A 64 43.01 38.80 -4.92
N LEU A 65 42.25 39.90 -5.05
CA LEU A 65 42.56 41.19 -5.72
C LEU A 65 42.32 41.36 -7.24
N GLY A 66 41.50 42.37 -7.57
CA GLY A 66 41.51 43.06 -8.86
C GLY A 66 40.17 43.71 -9.25
N ARG A 67 40.11 45.05 -9.25
CA ARG A 67 38.95 45.91 -9.56
C ARG A 67 38.74 46.10 -11.07
N GLU A 68 37.47 46.31 -11.45
CA GLU A 68 36.87 47.10 -12.57
C GLU A 68 35.65 46.30 -13.09
N GLY A 69 34.42 46.76 -13.31
CA GLY A 69 33.82 48.09 -13.50
C GLY A 69 32.81 47.95 -14.66
N GLY A 70 31.52 47.69 -14.39
CA GLY A 70 30.51 47.62 -15.45
C GLY A 70 29.17 46.98 -15.05
N SER A 71 28.07 47.69 -15.30
CA SER A 71 26.73 47.52 -14.73
C SER A 71 25.79 46.60 -15.53
N ARG A 72 25.00 45.74 -14.85
CA ARG A 72 23.59 45.36 -15.16
C ARG A 72 22.99 44.51 -14.01
N PRO A 73 21.66 44.57 -13.74
CA PRO A 73 21.08 44.16 -12.47
C PRO A 73 20.64 42.70 -12.48
N GLY A 74 21.05 41.92 -11.48
CA GLY A 74 20.55 40.57 -11.25
C GLY A 74 20.85 40.08 -9.84
N SER A 75 19.93 39.30 -9.27
CA SER A 75 20.03 38.50 -8.04
C SER A 75 19.40 39.04 -6.74
N SER A 76 18.12 39.44 -6.76
CA SER A 76 17.30 39.46 -5.53
C SER A 76 16.29 38.30 -5.43
N THR A 77 16.25 37.39 -6.39
CA THR A 77 15.21 36.34 -6.48
C THR A 77 15.52 35.04 -5.73
N ASN A 78 16.76 34.77 -5.29
CA ASN A 78 17.10 33.50 -4.63
C ASN A 78 16.98 33.50 -3.10
N LEU A 79 17.22 34.63 -2.42
CA LEU A 79 17.01 34.68 -0.96
C LEU A 79 15.53 34.69 -0.58
N ASN A 80 14.68 35.35 -1.36
CA ASN A 80 13.24 35.39 -1.09
C ASN A 80 12.58 34.01 -1.20
N ASN A 81 13.06 33.12 -2.07
CA ASN A 81 12.55 31.76 -2.17
C ASN A 81 12.96 30.88 -0.98
N MET A 82 14.19 31.03 -0.46
CA MET A 82 14.61 30.33 0.76
C MET A 82 13.87 30.84 2.01
N PHE A 83 13.67 32.15 2.12
CA PHE A 83 12.85 32.73 3.20
C PHE A 83 11.39 32.32 3.08
N ALA A 84 10.82 32.20 1.87
CA ALA A 84 9.45 31.72 1.65
C ALA A 84 9.29 30.22 1.99
N LEU A 85 10.30 29.39 1.73
CA LEU A 85 10.33 27.97 2.14
C LEU A 85 10.47 27.83 3.66
N ALA A 86 11.30 28.66 4.29
CA ALA A 86 11.46 28.69 5.75
C ALA A 86 10.21 29.24 6.47
N GLU A 87 9.55 30.25 5.90
CA GLU A 87 8.24 30.76 6.33
C GLU A 87 7.13 29.72 6.16
N ARG A 88 7.13 28.94 5.06
CA ARG A 88 6.19 27.82 4.86
C ARG A 88 6.40 26.72 5.90
N ARG A 89 7.65 26.38 6.24
CA ARG A 89 7.96 25.44 7.35
C ARG A 89 7.44 25.93 8.71
N LYS A 90 7.45 27.25 8.96
CA LYS A 90 6.86 27.84 10.18
C LYS A 90 5.33 27.85 10.20
N ARG A 91 4.65 27.63 9.05
CA ARG A 91 3.18 27.56 8.95
C ARG A 91 2.61 26.15 9.09
N LEU A 92 3.46 25.12 9.12
CA LEU A 92 3.05 23.76 9.47
C LEU A 92 2.84 23.69 10.99
N ARG A 93 1.58 23.65 11.42
CA ARG A 93 1.24 23.35 12.81
C ARG A 93 1.46 21.85 13.09
N PRO A 94 1.79 21.47 14.33
CA PRO A 94 1.96 20.07 14.69
C PRO A 94 0.70 19.28 14.33
N SER A 95 0.86 18.05 13.85
CA SER A 95 -0.26 17.11 13.68
C SER A 95 -1.02 16.96 15.01
N MET A 96 -2.23 16.37 14.95
CA MET A 96 -3.04 15.99 16.12
C MET A 96 -2.30 15.11 17.15
N SER A 97 -1.06 14.70 16.86
CA SER A 97 -0.05 14.20 17.80
C SER A 97 0.40 15.20 18.87
N GLN A 98 -0.47 16.10 19.36
CA GLN A 98 -0.25 16.80 20.64
C GLN A 98 -0.40 15.80 21.81
N GLY A 99 0.44 14.76 21.79
CA GLY A 99 0.80 13.93 22.93
C GLY A 99 2.18 14.39 23.40
N THR A 100 2.18 15.31 24.35
CA THR A 100 3.20 15.46 25.41
C THR A 100 4.68 15.51 25.04
N VAL A 101 5.07 15.97 23.85
CA VAL A 101 6.48 16.30 23.60
C VAL A 101 6.54 17.61 22.85
N MET A 102 6.52 18.73 23.58
CA MET A 102 7.14 20.04 23.26
C MET A 102 6.51 21.17 24.09
N ALA A 103 6.66 21.09 25.42
CA ALA A 103 6.66 22.27 26.30
C ALA A 103 7.32 21.99 27.67
N HIS A 104 8.12 20.93 27.80
CA HIS A 104 9.02 20.73 28.92
C HIS A 104 10.45 20.79 28.39
N SER A 105 11.10 21.91 28.69
CA SER A 105 12.54 22.06 28.85
C SER A 105 13.45 21.16 28.00
N ARG A 106 14.22 21.80 27.10
CA ARG A 106 15.51 21.30 26.60
C ARG A 106 16.57 21.18 27.71
N PHE A 107 16.25 20.45 28.78
CA PHE A 107 17.12 20.15 29.91
C PHE A 107 16.79 18.75 30.45
N GLN A 108 17.37 17.72 29.83
CA GLN A 108 17.98 16.53 30.45
C GLN A 108 18.31 15.51 29.35
N GLU A 109 19.37 15.76 28.59
CA GLU A 109 20.10 14.66 27.95
C GLU A 109 20.80 13.86 29.06
N LYS A 110 20.13 12.82 29.55
CA LYS A 110 20.81 11.63 30.06
C LYS A 110 20.87 10.66 28.90
N ASP A 111 22.07 10.21 28.54
CA ASP A 111 22.30 9.17 27.54
C ASP A 111 21.32 8.00 27.75
N PHE A 112 20.30 7.94 26.92
CA PHE A 112 19.23 6.95 26.99
C PHE A 112 19.69 5.67 26.29
N THR A 113 20.61 4.94 26.91
CA THR A 113 21.10 3.66 26.40
C THR A 113 20.64 2.52 27.30
N VAL A 114 19.91 1.57 26.71
CA VAL A 114 19.55 0.28 27.32
C VAL A 114 20.39 -0.82 26.65
N GLY A 115 20.83 -1.82 27.41
CA GLY A 115 21.77 -2.82 26.90
C GLY A 115 21.14 -3.84 25.96
N THR A 116 19.87 -4.20 26.18
CA THR A 116 19.18 -5.24 25.40
C THR A 116 17.68 -4.97 25.23
N PRO A 117 17.00 -5.60 24.25
CA PRO A 117 15.55 -5.54 24.10
C PRO A 117 14.78 -5.99 25.36
N GLU A 118 15.30 -6.96 26.11
CA GLU A 118 14.71 -7.43 27.37
C GLU A 118 14.72 -6.33 28.43
N GLU A 119 15.83 -5.61 28.55
CA GLU A 119 15.94 -4.47 29.47
C GLU A 119 15.03 -3.31 29.06
N PHE A 120 14.96 -3.01 27.76
CA PHE A 120 14.04 -2.02 27.22
C PHE A 120 12.60 -2.34 27.62
N VAL A 121 12.15 -3.56 27.33
CA VAL A 121 10.81 -4.02 27.67
C VAL A 121 10.58 -3.89 29.17
N ARG A 122 11.47 -4.42 30.03
CA ARG A 122 11.32 -4.29 31.49
C ARG A 122 11.22 -2.82 31.96
N ARG A 123 12.04 -1.93 31.39
CA ARG A 123 12.12 -0.52 31.79
C ARG A 123 10.89 0.29 31.41
N PHE A 124 10.29 -0.01 30.26
CA PHE A 124 9.06 0.62 29.81
C PHE A 124 7.79 -0.11 30.30
N GLY A 125 7.95 -1.12 31.17
CA GLY A 125 6.84 -1.92 31.68
C GLY A 125 6.24 -2.85 30.62
N GLY A 126 6.99 -3.18 29.57
CA GLY A 126 6.60 -4.14 28.54
C GLY A 126 6.39 -5.57 29.08
N SER A 127 5.44 -6.32 28.52
CA SER A 127 5.17 -7.73 28.90
C SER A 127 5.64 -8.76 27.86
N LYS A 128 6.05 -8.34 26.66
CA LYS A 128 6.58 -9.22 25.61
C LYS A 128 7.89 -8.68 25.07
N VAL A 129 8.89 -9.56 24.96
CA VAL A 129 10.16 -9.25 24.30
C VAL A 129 10.14 -9.74 22.86
N ILE A 130 10.53 -8.87 21.94
CA ILE A 130 10.75 -9.20 20.54
C ILE A 130 12.21 -8.88 20.24
N ASN A 131 13.00 -9.90 19.96
CA ASN A 131 14.41 -9.77 19.55
C ASN A 131 14.70 -10.50 18.23
N LYS A 132 13.72 -11.23 17.69
CA LYS A 132 13.80 -11.96 16.42
C LYS A 132 12.50 -11.83 15.64
N VAL A 133 12.59 -11.24 14.45
CA VAL A 133 11.45 -10.96 13.57
C VAL A 133 11.60 -11.74 12.27
N LEU A 134 10.57 -12.49 11.90
CA LEU A 134 10.45 -13.09 10.57
C LEU A 134 9.85 -12.06 9.60
N ILE A 135 10.52 -11.83 8.47
CA ILE A 135 10.01 -11.00 7.37
C ILE A 135 9.31 -11.91 6.37
N ALA A 136 7.98 -11.84 6.32
CA ALA A 136 7.13 -12.53 5.35
C ALA A 136 6.95 -11.70 4.08
N ASN A 137 8.07 -11.21 3.53
CA ASN A 137 8.13 -10.36 2.34
C ASN A 137 9.54 -10.43 1.72
N ASN A 138 9.70 -9.85 0.53
CA ASN A 138 10.96 -9.73 -0.20
C ASN A 138 11.21 -8.29 -0.69
N GLY A 139 12.20 -8.12 -1.55
CA GLY A 139 12.49 -6.86 -2.24
C GLY A 139 12.63 -5.64 -1.31
N ILE A 140 12.10 -4.50 -1.75
CA ILE A 140 12.25 -3.22 -1.04
C ILE A 140 11.56 -3.19 0.32
N ALA A 141 10.47 -3.95 0.51
CA ALA A 141 9.76 -4.02 1.78
C ALA A 141 10.67 -4.58 2.87
N ALA A 142 11.32 -5.73 2.59
CA ALA A 142 12.25 -6.36 3.51
C ALA A 142 13.45 -5.46 3.82
N VAL A 143 14.07 -4.85 2.80
CA VAL A 143 15.19 -3.91 2.96
C VAL A 143 14.79 -2.73 3.84
N LYS A 144 13.66 -2.07 3.54
CA LYS A 144 13.22 -0.87 4.25
C LYS A 144 12.90 -1.19 5.71
N CYS A 145 12.23 -2.32 5.98
CA CYS A 145 11.97 -2.79 7.35
C CYS A 145 13.27 -2.95 8.13
N MET A 146 14.22 -3.73 7.60
CA MET A 146 15.51 -3.97 8.26
C MET A 146 16.29 -2.68 8.48
N ARG A 147 16.48 -1.83 7.47
CA ARG A 147 17.22 -0.56 7.65
C ARG A 147 16.62 0.31 8.74
N SER A 148 15.29 0.43 8.73
CA SER A 148 14.58 1.33 9.64
C SER A 148 14.66 0.85 11.09
N ILE A 149 14.43 -0.44 11.33
CA ILE A 149 14.51 -1.01 12.69
C ILE A 149 15.97 -1.10 13.15
N ARG A 150 16.94 -1.41 12.27
CA ARG A 150 18.37 -1.43 12.62
C ARG A 150 18.89 -0.06 13.00
N ARG A 151 18.50 1.00 12.28
CA ARG A 151 18.83 2.39 12.64
C ARG A 151 18.34 2.72 14.05
N TRP A 152 17.06 2.47 14.32
CA TRP A 152 16.49 2.65 15.66
C TRP A 152 17.19 1.80 16.72
N SER A 153 17.49 0.54 16.39
CA SER A 153 18.20 -0.38 17.30
C SER A 153 19.60 0.12 17.62
N TYR A 154 20.32 0.67 16.64
CA TYR A 154 21.63 1.27 16.88
C TYR A 154 21.55 2.54 17.71
N GLU A 155 20.57 3.42 17.46
CA GLU A 155 20.37 4.63 18.26
C GLU A 155 20.16 4.30 19.75
N LEU A 156 19.30 3.31 20.02
CA LEU A 156 18.83 2.92 21.34
C LEU A 156 19.76 1.96 22.10
N PHE A 157 20.26 0.92 21.42
CA PHE A 157 21.06 -0.16 22.03
C PHE A 157 22.55 -0.08 21.69
N LYS A 158 22.97 0.88 20.84
CA LYS A 158 24.32 0.92 20.21
C LYS A 158 24.70 -0.38 19.49
N ASN A 159 23.68 -1.15 19.10
CA ASN A 159 23.80 -2.42 18.41
C ASN A 159 22.69 -2.55 17.37
N GLU A 160 23.04 -2.44 16.09
CA GLU A 160 22.08 -2.58 14.99
C GLU A 160 21.44 -3.97 14.93
N ARG A 161 22.07 -5.00 15.49
CA ARG A 161 21.58 -6.39 15.53
C ARG A 161 20.89 -6.76 16.84
N ALA A 162 20.52 -5.77 17.66
CA ALA A 162 19.70 -6.01 18.86
C ALA A 162 18.37 -6.69 18.49
N ILE A 163 17.80 -6.34 17.34
CA ILE A 163 16.68 -7.05 16.71
C ILE A 163 17.22 -7.81 15.51
N ARG A 164 17.09 -9.14 15.54
CA ARG A 164 17.54 -10.05 14.48
C ARG A 164 16.43 -10.29 13.46
N PHE A 165 16.81 -10.43 12.21
CA PHE A 165 15.88 -10.67 11.11
C PHE A 165 16.07 -12.04 10.47
N ILE A 166 14.95 -12.74 10.27
CA ILE A 166 14.86 -13.94 9.45
C ILE A 166 14.19 -13.58 8.14
N ALA A 167 14.83 -13.87 7.02
CA ALA A 167 14.27 -13.69 5.67
C ALA A 167 13.76 -15.00 5.09
N MET A 168 12.60 -14.98 4.42
CA MET A 168 12.20 -16.05 3.50
C MET A 168 12.88 -15.81 2.15
N VAL A 169 13.38 -16.86 1.49
CA VAL A 169 14.05 -16.74 0.19
C VAL A 169 13.60 -17.78 -0.82
N THR A 170 13.11 -17.31 -1.97
CA THR A 170 12.80 -18.16 -3.12
C THR A 170 14.06 -18.43 -3.95
N PRO A 171 14.11 -19.51 -4.76
CA PRO A 171 15.19 -19.74 -5.72
C PRO A 171 15.41 -18.54 -6.66
N GLU A 172 14.34 -17.84 -7.04
CA GLU A 172 14.36 -16.66 -7.90
C GLU A 172 15.04 -15.47 -7.22
N ASP A 173 14.65 -15.15 -5.97
CA ASP A 173 15.28 -14.09 -5.18
C ASP A 173 16.76 -14.39 -4.89
N LEU A 174 17.09 -15.67 -4.64
CA LEU A 174 18.46 -16.12 -4.44
C LEU A 174 19.29 -15.97 -5.73
N LYS A 175 18.76 -16.40 -6.87
CA LYS A 175 19.41 -16.27 -8.18
C LYS A 175 19.62 -14.80 -8.56
N ALA A 176 18.68 -13.93 -8.20
CA ALA A 176 18.77 -12.49 -8.41
C ALA A 176 19.74 -11.78 -7.46
N ASN A 177 20.32 -12.47 -6.48
CA ASN A 177 21.19 -11.89 -5.45
C ASN A 177 20.53 -10.74 -4.66
N ALA A 178 19.23 -10.88 -4.37
CA ALA A 178 18.43 -9.83 -3.74
C ALA A 178 19.07 -9.29 -2.45
N GLU A 179 19.14 -7.97 -2.29
CA GLU A 179 19.93 -7.31 -1.24
C GLU A 179 19.47 -7.66 0.17
N TYR A 180 18.16 -7.89 0.35
CA TYR A 180 17.59 -8.23 1.66
C TYR A 180 18.18 -9.53 2.22
N LEU A 181 18.67 -10.45 1.37
CA LEU A 181 19.31 -11.68 1.81
C LEU A 181 20.65 -11.42 2.51
N LYS A 182 21.45 -10.50 1.98
CA LYS A 182 22.74 -10.08 2.57
C LYS A 182 22.54 -9.28 3.84
N MET A 183 21.40 -8.61 3.95
CA MET A 183 21.05 -7.84 5.12
C MET A 183 20.54 -8.72 6.26
N ALA A 184 19.75 -9.75 5.99
CA ALA A 184 19.15 -10.58 7.04
C ALA A 184 20.21 -11.31 7.90
N ASP A 185 19.89 -11.54 9.17
CA ASP A 185 20.78 -12.28 10.08
C ASP A 185 20.71 -13.79 9.85
N HIS A 186 19.56 -14.25 9.36
CA HIS A 186 19.30 -15.62 8.97
C HIS A 186 18.33 -15.64 7.78
N TYR A 187 18.41 -16.65 6.91
CA TYR A 187 17.41 -16.85 5.86
C TYR A 187 16.97 -18.30 5.79
N VAL A 188 15.73 -18.52 5.33
CA VAL A 188 15.12 -19.83 5.18
C VAL A 188 14.67 -20.00 3.72
N PRO A 189 15.21 -21.00 2.98
CA PRO A 189 14.73 -21.32 1.65
C PRO A 189 13.26 -21.74 1.65
N VAL A 190 12.49 -21.23 0.68
CA VAL A 190 11.07 -21.52 0.48
C VAL A 190 10.79 -21.89 -0.98
N PRO A 191 9.64 -22.51 -1.29
CA PRO A 191 9.30 -22.87 -2.67
C PRO A 191 9.29 -21.65 -3.62
N GLY A 192 9.71 -21.85 -4.86
CA GLY A 192 9.67 -20.83 -5.91
C GLY A 192 8.28 -20.66 -6.55
N GLY A 193 8.24 -19.96 -7.68
CA GLY A 193 7.03 -19.69 -8.43
C GLY A 193 6.15 -18.59 -7.82
N SER A 194 4.83 -18.69 -8.01
CA SER A 194 3.88 -17.65 -7.58
C SER A 194 3.87 -17.46 -6.07
N ASN A 195 3.48 -16.26 -5.62
CA ASN A 195 3.56 -15.90 -4.21
C ASN A 195 2.71 -16.76 -3.28
N ASN A 196 1.63 -17.37 -3.80
CA ASN A 196 0.77 -18.31 -3.09
C ASN A 196 1.52 -19.55 -2.58
N ASN A 197 2.68 -19.87 -3.15
CA ASN A 197 3.53 -20.98 -2.71
C ASN A 197 4.51 -20.55 -1.60
N ASN A 198 4.74 -19.25 -1.42
CA ASN A 198 5.80 -18.72 -0.54
C ASN A 198 5.31 -17.55 0.35
N TYR A 199 5.54 -16.30 -0.04
CA TYR A 199 5.31 -15.10 0.78
C TYR A 199 3.83 -14.84 1.10
N ALA A 200 2.90 -15.40 0.32
CA ALA A 200 1.47 -15.34 0.59
C ALA A 200 0.92 -16.62 1.26
N ASN A 201 1.75 -17.64 1.47
CA ASN A 201 1.35 -18.89 2.08
C ASN A 201 1.39 -18.79 3.61
N VAL A 202 0.22 -18.59 4.22
CA VAL A 202 0.07 -18.39 5.66
C VAL A 202 0.57 -19.58 6.48
N GLU A 203 0.29 -20.81 6.03
CA GLU A 203 0.69 -22.03 6.75
C GLU A 203 2.21 -22.20 6.76
N LEU A 204 2.85 -21.91 5.63
CA LEU A 204 4.31 -21.92 5.52
C LEU A 204 4.96 -20.83 6.38
N ILE A 205 4.41 -19.61 6.38
CA ILE A 205 4.92 -18.51 7.22
C ILE A 205 4.85 -18.92 8.70
N LEU A 206 3.75 -19.54 9.13
CA LEU A 206 3.58 -20.02 10.49
C LEU A 206 4.60 -21.11 10.84
N ASP A 207 4.78 -22.13 9.99
CA ASP A 207 5.78 -23.20 10.18
C ASP A 207 7.18 -22.61 10.39
N ILE A 208 7.58 -21.69 9.51
CA ILE A 208 8.89 -21.05 9.57
C ILE A 208 9.03 -20.24 10.87
N ALA A 209 8.01 -19.46 11.24
CA ALA A 209 8.05 -18.65 12.44
C ALA A 209 8.22 -19.51 13.71
N VAL A 210 7.51 -20.64 13.79
CA VAL A 210 7.62 -21.61 14.89
C VAL A 210 9.00 -22.28 14.90
N ARG A 211 9.45 -22.83 13.77
CA ARG A 211 10.72 -23.57 13.64
C ARG A 211 11.94 -22.70 13.93
N THR A 212 11.89 -21.43 13.55
CA THR A 212 12.97 -20.46 13.78
C THR A 212 12.86 -19.72 15.12
N GLN A 213 11.79 -19.99 15.88
CA GLN A 213 11.46 -19.32 17.13
C GLN A 213 11.46 -17.80 16.98
N ALA A 214 10.80 -17.30 15.94
CA ALA A 214 10.55 -15.88 15.76
C ALA A 214 9.47 -15.43 16.76
N GLN A 215 9.67 -14.31 17.47
CA GLN A 215 8.64 -13.81 18.39
C GLN A 215 7.64 -12.90 17.70
N ALA A 216 7.97 -12.41 16.50
CA ALA A 216 7.08 -11.61 15.68
C ALA A 216 7.25 -11.86 14.18
N VAL A 217 6.21 -11.59 13.41
CA VAL A 217 6.21 -11.62 11.94
C VAL A 217 5.86 -10.23 11.40
N TRP A 218 6.62 -9.74 10.44
CA TRP A 218 6.33 -8.52 9.69
C TRP A 218 6.04 -8.87 8.23
N ALA A 219 4.87 -8.46 7.73
CA ALA A 219 4.44 -8.75 6.36
C ALA A 219 4.55 -7.56 5.40
N GLY A 220 4.75 -6.33 5.88
CA GLY A 220 4.88 -5.14 5.04
C GLY A 220 3.65 -4.89 4.17
N TRP A 221 3.84 -4.84 2.85
CA TRP A 221 2.78 -4.68 1.85
C TRP A 221 2.84 -5.75 0.76
N GLY A 222 1.69 -6.08 0.17
CA GLY A 222 1.55 -7.20 -0.76
C GLY A 222 1.55 -8.56 -0.05
N HIS A 223 1.55 -9.64 -0.83
CA HIS A 223 1.57 -11.01 -0.31
C HIS A 223 0.50 -11.26 0.77
N ALA A 224 0.87 -11.80 1.94
CA ALA A 224 -0.06 -12.07 3.06
C ALA A 224 -0.35 -10.85 3.96
N SER A 225 0.10 -9.63 3.63
CA SER A 225 -0.04 -8.45 4.51
C SER A 225 -1.48 -8.04 4.81
N GLU A 226 -2.43 -8.37 3.95
CA GLU A 226 -3.85 -8.06 4.11
C GLU A 226 -4.69 -9.33 4.39
N ASN A 227 -4.05 -10.48 4.61
CA ASN A 227 -4.74 -11.75 4.85
C ASN A 227 -5.02 -11.94 6.36
N PRO A 228 -6.29 -11.85 6.81
CA PRO A 228 -6.62 -11.93 8.24
C PRO A 228 -6.28 -13.28 8.89
N LYS A 229 -6.11 -14.35 8.11
CA LYS A 229 -5.70 -15.67 8.63
C LYS A 229 -4.28 -15.64 9.20
N LEU A 230 -3.41 -14.77 8.70
CA LEU A 230 -2.03 -14.67 9.16
C LEU A 230 -1.95 -14.22 10.64
N PRO A 231 -2.45 -13.05 11.04
CA PRO A 231 -2.48 -12.67 12.45
C PRO A 231 -3.29 -13.67 13.29
N GLU A 232 -4.38 -14.24 12.77
CA GLU A 232 -5.18 -15.23 13.50
C GLU A 232 -4.35 -16.45 13.94
N LEU A 233 -3.63 -17.07 13.00
CA LEU A 233 -2.84 -18.28 13.29
C LEU A 233 -1.57 -17.97 14.10
N LEU A 234 -0.93 -16.83 13.86
CA LEU A 234 0.21 -16.37 14.65
C LEU A 234 -0.18 -16.14 16.12
N HIS A 235 -1.33 -15.50 16.36
CA HIS A 235 -1.84 -15.28 17.72
C HIS A 235 -2.13 -16.59 18.45
N LYS A 236 -2.72 -17.59 17.77
CA LYS A 236 -2.93 -18.94 18.34
C LYS A 236 -1.62 -19.64 18.73
N SER A 237 -0.51 -19.25 18.11
CA SER A 237 0.84 -19.79 18.36
C SER A 237 1.71 -18.86 19.21
N HIS A 238 1.12 -17.84 19.86
CA HIS A 238 1.79 -16.85 20.69
C HIS A 238 2.87 -16.00 19.99
N ILE A 239 2.85 -15.94 18.65
CA ILE A 239 3.74 -15.11 17.83
C ILE A 239 3.03 -13.77 17.54
N ALA A 240 3.74 -12.65 17.74
CA ALA A 240 3.15 -11.33 17.46
C ALA A 240 3.08 -11.09 15.95
N PHE A 241 2.00 -10.47 15.50
CA PHE A 241 1.93 -9.95 14.14
C PHE A 241 2.19 -8.44 14.16
N ILE A 242 3.18 -7.96 13.43
CA ILE A 242 3.52 -6.54 13.34
C ILE A 242 2.60 -5.86 12.31
N GLY A 243 1.34 -5.69 12.69
CA GLY A 243 0.26 -5.10 11.91
C GLY A 243 -1.07 -5.16 12.69
N PRO A 244 -2.20 -4.84 12.07
CA PRO A 244 -3.49 -4.93 12.74
C PRO A 244 -3.91 -6.39 13.01
N PRO A 245 -4.75 -6.62 14.04
CA PRO A 245 -5.28 -7.96 14.34
C PRO A 245 -6.29 -8.44 13.28
N ASP A 246 -6.55 -9.75 13.26
CA ASP A 246 -7.47 -10.44 12.32
C ASP A 246 -8.85 -9.76 12.23
N ARG A 247 -9.43 -9.38 13.36
CA ARG A 247 -10.75 -8.72 13.41
C ARG A 247 -10.75 -7.35 12.75
N ALA A 248 -9.69 -6.57 12.96
CA ALA A 248 -9.56 -5.24 12.36
C ALA A 248 -9.29 -5.35 10.86
N MET A 249 -8.43 -6.29 10.44
CA MET A 249 -8.20 -6.59 9.03
C MET A 249 -9.49 -6.99 8.32
N TRP A 250 -10.28 -7.90 8.89
CA TRP A 250 -11.52 -8.35 8.26
C TRP A 250 -12.54 -7.21 8.12
N ALA A 251 -12.68 -6.37 9.15
CA ALA A 251 -13.63 -5.26 9.13
C ALA A 251 -13.26 -4.14 8.12
N LEU A 252 -12.00 -4.06 7.71
CA LEU A 252 -11.47 -2.93 6.93
C LEU A 252 -10.92 -3.30 5.56
N GLY A 253 -10.47 -4.54 5.35
CA GLY A 253 -9.92 -5.02 4.08
C GLY A 253 -10.99 -5.26 3.01
N ASP A 254 -12.24 -5.52 3.43
CA ASP A 254 -13.38 -5.61 2.52
C ASP A 254 -14.02 -4.24 2.29
N LYS A 255 -14.19 -3.83 1.03
CA LYS A 255 -14.67 -2.48 0.66
C LYS A 255 -16.12 -2.21 1.07
N ILE A 256 -16.97 -3.24 1.05
CA ILE A 256 -18.37 -3.14 1.47
C ILE A 256 -18.42 -3.01 3.00
N ALA A 257 -17.75 -3.90 3.72
CA ALA A 257 -17.67 -3.89 5.18
C ALA A 257 -17.08 -2.58 5.70
N SER A 258 -15.93 -2.16 5.16
CA SER A 258 -15.26 -0.92 5.55
C SER A 258 -16.13 0.32 5.30
N SER A 259 -16.88 0.37 4.19
CA SER A 259 -17.83 1.45 3.91
C SER A 259 -19.00 1.49 4.89
N ILE A 260 -19.49 0.34 5.36
CA ILE A 260 -20.51 0.28 6.42
C ILE A 260 -19.93 0.76 7.76
N VAL A 261 -18.70 0.35 8.10
CA VAL A 261 -17.99 0.84 9.30
C VAL A 261 -17.81 2.36 9.22
N ALA A 262 -17.36 2.89 8.08
CA ALA A 262 -17.17 4.32 7.87
C ALA A 262 -18.47 5.11 8.07
N GLN A 263 -19.58 4.64 7.50
CA GLN A 263 -20.91 5.24 7.71
C GLN A 263 -21.38 5.16 9.17
N THR A 264 -21.05 4.07 9.86
CA THR A 264 -21.32 3.90 11.31
C THR A 264 -20.51 4.91 12.13
N ALA A 265 -19.28 5.21 11.71
CA ALA A 265 -18.41 6.24 12.29
C ALA A 265 -18.75 7.68 11.86
N ASN A 266 -19.85 7.87 11.10
CA ASN A 266 -20.29 9.13 10.52
C ASN A 266 -19.19 9.80 9.67
N ILE A 267 -18.50 9.00 8.86
CA ILE A 267 -17.53 9.46 7.88
C ILE A 267 -18.25 9.50 6.53
N PRO A 268 -18.18 10.62 5.77
CA PRO A 268 -18.83 10.70 4.47
C PRO A 268 -18.31 9.60 3.53
N THR A 269 -19.20 8.97 2.78
CA THR A 269 -18.88 8.01 1.71
C THR A 269 -19.54 8.46 0.43
N LEU A 270 -18.93 8.18 -0.73
CA LEU A 270 -19.60 8.42 -2.01
C LEU A 270 -20.91 7.62 -2.08
N PRO A 271 -21.94 8.11 -2.80
CA PRO A 271 -23.14 7.33 -3.03
C PRO A 271 -22.80 5.97 -3.65
N TRP A 272 -23.26 4.91 -3.01
CA TRP A 272 -23.03 3.52 -3.40
C TRP A 272 -24.23 2.63 -3.07
N SER A 273 -24.22 1.37 -3.52
CA SER A 273 -25.33 0.43 -3.33
C SER A 273 -25.70 0.21 -1.86
N GLY A 274 -24.74 0.33 -0.96
CA GLY A 274 -24.94 0.27 0.50
C GLY A 274 -24.94 1.63 1.21
N SER A 275 -25.37 2.70 0.54
CA SER A 275 -25.57 3.99 1.21
C SER A 275 -26.61 3.88 2.33
N ASP A 276 -26.40 4.62 3.40
CA ASP A 276 -27.20 4.67 4.64
C ASP A 276 -27.16 3.38 5.49
N LEU A 277 -26.29 2.43 5.17
CA LEU A 277 -26.11 1.22 5.97
C LEU A 277 -25.22 1.51 7.19
N LYS A 278 -25.79 1.35 8.39
CA LYS A 278 -25.07 1.47 9.66
C LYS A 278 -25.11 0.17 10.45
N ALA A 279 -23.95 -0.25 10.95
CA ALA A 279 -23.80 -1.40 11.82
C ALA A 279 -24.11 -1.06 13.28
N HIS A 280 -24.40 -2.07 14.09
CA HIS A 280 -24.54 -1.89 15.53
C HIS A 280 -23.15 -1.78 16.17
N TYR A 281 -22.92 -0.68 16.89
CA TYR A 281 -21.67 -0.41 17.61
C TYR A 281 -21.95 -0.24 19.11
N SER A 282 -21.33 -1.06 19.95
CA SER A 282 -21.52 -1.05 21.41
C SER A 282 -20.40 -0.32 22.17
N GLY A 283 -19.64 0.57 21.50
CA GLY A 283 -18.51 1.29 22.10
C GLY A 283 -17.19 0.50 22.21
N LYS A 284 -17.23 -0.83 22.10
CA LYS A 284 -16.04 -1.71 22.16
C LYS A 284 -15.90 -2.67 20.98
N LYS A 285 -17.01 -2.97 20.32
CA LYS A 285 -17.05 -3.95 19.22
C LYS A 285 -18.07 -3.52 18.18
N ILE A 286 -17.63 -3.49 16.93
CA ILE A 286 -18.52 -3.39 15.78
C ILE A 286 -18.89 -4.80 15.31
N LYS A 287 -20.17 -4.98 14.96
CA LYS A 287 -20.66 -6.22 14.36
C LYS A 287 -21.48 -5.88 13.11
N ILE A 288 -21.06 -6.41 11.98
CA ILE A 288 -21.80 -6.35 10.72
C ILE A 288 -22.52 -7.69 10.58
N SER A 289 -23.85 -7.67 10.59
CA SER A 289 -24.62 -8.90 10.34
C SER A 289 -24.52 -9.28 8.87
N SER A 290 -24.58 -10.58 8.56
CA SER A 290 -24.56 -11.05 7.17
C SER A 290 -25.72 -10.50 6.35
N GLU A 291 -26.87 -10.22 6.98
CA GLU A 291 -28.00 -9.56 6.32
C GLU A 291 -27.69 -8.11 5.96
N LEU A 292 -27.10 -7.34 6.88
CA LEU A 292 -26.69 -5.95 6.63
C LEU A 292 -25.64 -5.89 5.52
N TYR A 293 -24.64 -6.78 5.58
CA TYR A 293 -23.61 -6.90 4.57
C TYR A 293 -24.19 -7.17 3.18
N LYS A 294 -25.10 -8.16 3.07
CA LYS A 294 -25.75 -8.52 1.81
C LYS A 294 -26.55 -7.38 1.18
N LYS A 295 -27.09 -6.44 1.97
CA LYS A 295 -27.79 -5.25 1.45
C LYS A 295 -26.88 -4.29 0.68
N GLY A 296 -25.58 -4.30 0.95
CA GLY A 296 -24.59 -3.52 0.19
C GLY A 296 -24.11 -4.22 -1.10
N CYS A 297 -24.31 -5.54 -1.19
CA CYS A 297 -23.88 -6.37 -2.32
C CYS A 297 -24.89 -6.36 -3.47
N ILE A 298 -24.39 -6.60 -4.67
CA ILE A 298 -25.17 -6.76 -5.90
C ILE A 298 -24.97 -8.19 -6.41
N SER A 299 -26.07 -8.91 -6.56
CA SER A 299 -26.08 -10.32 -6.95
C SER A 299 -26.53 -10.57 -8.39
N SER A 300 -27.19 -9.59 -9.02
CA SER A 300 -27.70 -9.70 -10.39
C SER A 300 -27.43 -8.43 -11.21
N ILE A 301 -27.54 -8.54 -12.53
CA ILE A 301 -27.41 -7.40 -13.44
C ILE A 301 -28.57 -6.41 -13.20
N GLU A 302 -29.76 -6.93 -12.95
CA GLU A 302 -30.97 -6.19 -12.68
C GLU A 302 -30.83 -5.33 -11.40
N ASP A 303 -30.39 -5.94 -10.30
CA ASP A 303 -30.12 -5.22 -9.04
C ASP A 303 -29.06 -4.14 -9.24
N GLY A 304 -28.02 -4.46 -10.02
CA GLY A 304 -26.94 -3.53 -10.35
C GLY A 304 -27.42 -2.32 -11.15
N LEU A 305 -28.30 -2.53 -12.13
CA LEU A 305 -28.91 -1.46 -12.92
C LEU A 305 -29.81 -0.56 -12.07
N ILE A 306 -30.64 -1.15 -11.19
CA ILE A 306 -31.49 -0.38 -10.26
C ILE A 306 -30.62 0.48 -9.35
N ALA A 307 -29.56 -0.09 -8.78
CA ALA A 307 -28.61 0.65 -7.94
C ALA A 307 -27.91 1.77 -8.73
N ALA A 308 -27.44 1.49 -9.95
CA ALA A 308 -26.77 2.46 -10.81
C ALA A 308 -27.70 3.63 -11.21
N GLN A 309 -28.98 3.37 -11.47
CA GLN A 309 -29.98 4.40 -11.75
C GLN A 309 -30.26 5.27 -10.53
N LYS A 310 -30.37 4.67 -9.33
CA LYS A 310 -30.56 5.41 -8.07
C LYS A 310 -29.35 6.30 -7.73
N ILE A 311 -28.14 5.80 -7.96
CA ILE A 311 -26.88 6.55 -7.73
C ILE A 311 -26.66 7.62 -8.81
N GLY A 312 -27.12 7.35 -10.03
CA GLY A 312 -26.93 8.15 -11.23
C GLY A 312 -25.58 7.88 -11.89
N PHE A 313 -25.58 7.74 -13.21
CA PHE A 313 -24.36 7.57 -14.01
C PHE A 313 -23.48 8.84 -14.04
N PRO A 314 -22.18 8.73 -14.32
CA PRO A 314 -21.41 7.48 -14.40
C PRO A 314 -21.19 6.82 -13.03
N VAL A 315 -21.04 5.49 -13.05
CA VAL A 315 -20.79 4.65 -11.87
C VAL A 315 -19.58 3.75 -12.08
N MET A 316 -19.13 3.12 -10.99
CA MET A 316 -18.09 2.11 -10.95
C MET A 316 -18.68 0.81 -10.45
N ILE A 317 -18.46 -0.29 -11.18
CA ILE A 317 -18.67 -1.66 -10.72
C ILE A 317 -17.37 -2.12 -10.08
N LYS A 318 -17.41 -2.58 -8.83
CA LYS A 318 -16.22 -3.03 -8.09
C LYS A 318 -16.45 -4.38 -7.41
N ALA A 319 -15.46 -5.26 -7.50
CA ALA A 319 -15.31 -6.40 -6.62
C ALA A 319 -14.80 -5.93 -5.24
N SER A 320 -15.41 -6.43 -4.16
CA SER A 320 -15.10 -6.01 -2.80
C SER A 320 -13.69 -6.40 -2.35
N GLU A 321 -13.24 -7.59 -2.74
CA GLU A 321 -11.92 -8.16 -2.38
C GLU A 321 -10.86 -7.88 -3.47
N GLY A 322 -11.18 -7.07 -4.48
CA GLY A 322 -10.25 -6.72 -5.55
C GLY A 322 -9.21 -5.69 -5.12
N GLY A 323 -7.96 -6.10 -4.94
CA GLY A 323 -6.80 -5.22 -4.70
C GLY A 323 -6.15 -4.69 -5.99
N GLY A 324 -5.46 -3.55 -5.91
CA GLY A 324 -4.57 -3.07 -6.98
C GLY A 324 -5.25 -2.75 -8.32
N GLY A 325 -6.49 -2.28 -8.32
CA GLY A 325 -7.24 -1.93 -9.53
C GLY A 325 -7.94 -3.10 -10.24
N LYS A 326 -7.80 -4.33 -9.73
CA LYS A 326 -8.47 -5.51 -10.27
C LYS A 326 -9.97 -5.52 -9.93
N GLY A 327 -10.79 -6.04 -10.86
CA GLY A 327 -12.24 -6.16 -10.65
C GLY A 327 -12.98 -4.81 -10.64
N ILE A 328 -12.45 -3.80 -11.33
CA ILE A 328 -13.02 -2.45 -11.41
C ILE A 328 -13.42 -2.14 -12.86
N ARG A 329 -14.65 -1.69 -13.08
CA ARG A 329 -15.13 -1.21 -14.40
C ARG A 329 -15.90 0.09 -14.24
N LYS A 330 -15.57 1.06 -15.11
CA LYS A 330 -16.30 2.32 -15.23
C LYS A 330 -17.46 2.14 -16.19
N VAL A 331 -18.63 2.66 -15.83
CA VAL A 331 -19.85 2.63 -16.63
C VAL A 331 -20.40 4.05 -16.77
N GLU A 332 -20.44 4.57 -17.98
CA GLU A 332 -21.02 5.85 -18.40
C GLU A 332 -22.54 5.80 -18.59
N GLY A 333 -23.12 4.65 -18.95
CA GLY A 333 -24.56 4.55 -19.22
C GLY A 333 -25.17 3.15 -19.04
N PRO A 334 -26.51 3.05 -19.04
CA PRO A 334 -27.21 1.80 -18.76
C PRO A 334 -26.99 0.71 -19.82
N GLU A 335 -26.75 1.09 -21.07
CA GLU A 335 -26.63 0.14 -22.19
C GLU A 335 -25.39 -0.77 -22.09
N GLU A 336 -24.27 -0.23 -21.59
CA GLU A 336 -23.01 -0.98 -21.45
C GLU A 336 -22.88 -1.72 -20.10
N PHE A 337 -23.73 -1.40 -19.13
CA PHE A 337 -23.69 -1.97 -17.78
C PHE A 337 -23.70 -3.52 -17.78
N PRO A 338 -24.60 -4.23 -18.52
CA PRO A 338 -24.64 -5.69 -18.48
C PRO A 338 -23.35 -6.35 -18.95
N ASN A 339 -22.68 -5.77 -19.96
CA ASN A 339 -21.42 -6.31 -20.46
C ASN A 339 -20.29 -6.11 -19.44
N LEU A 340 -20.17 -4.90 -18.89
CA LEU A 340 -19.13 -4.57 -17.92
C LEU A 340 -19.32 -5.30 -16.59
N PHE A 341 -20.56 -5.55 -16.17
CA PHE A 341 -20.86 -6.37 -14.99
C PHE A 341 -20.43 -7.82 -15.18
N ARG A 342 -20.72 -8.41 -16.35
CA ARG A 342 -20.23 -9.75 -16.70
C ARG A 342 -18.72 -9.82 -16.70
N GLN A 343 -18.02 -8.79 -17.18
CA GLN A 343 -16.56 -8.76 -17.10
C GLN A 343 -16.05 -8.79 -15.65
N VAL A 344 -16.69 -8.06 -14.72
CA VAL A 344 -16.31 -8.12 -13.29
C VAL A 344 -16.59 -9.50 -12.71
N ILE A 345 -17.70 -10.14 -13.08
CA ILE A 345 -17.98 -11.54 -12.70
C ILE A 345 -16.91 -12.48 -13.27
N LEU A 346 -16.50 -12.32 -14.53
CA LEU A 346 -15.46 -13.16 -15.13
C LEU A 346 -14.10 -12.97 -14.44
N VAL A 347 -13.81 -11.76 -13.94
CA VAL A 347 -12.64 -11.49 -13.09
C VAL A 347 -12.75 -12.17 -11.72
N GLN A 348 -13.94 -12.65 -11.30
CA GLN A 348 -14.04 -13.55 -10.14
C GLN A 348 -13.32 -14.90 -10.38
N SER A 349 -12.88 -15.23 -11.60
CA SER A 349 -11.92 -16.34 -11.76
C SER A 349 -10.56 -16.07 -11.08
N GLU A 350 -10.15 -14.79 -10.96
CA GLU A 350 -8.95 -14.38 -10.22
C GLU A 350 -9.21 -14.17 -8.72
N VAL A 351 -10.44 -13.79 -8.33
CA VAL A 351 -10.89 -13.68 -6.93
C VAL A 351 -12.26 -14.35 -6.74
N PRO A 352 -12.28 -15.70 -6.63
CA PRO A 352 -13.52 -16.48 -6.59
C PRO A 352 -14.42 -16.11 -5.42
N GLY A 353 -15.68 -15.78 -5.72
CA GLY A 353 -16.70 -15.49 -4.71
C GLY A 353 -16.69 -14.06 -4.17
N SER A 354 -15.83 -13.17 -4.66
CA SER A 354 -15.82 -11.77 -4.21
C SER A 354 -17.17 -11.09 -4.51
N PRO A 355 -17.83 -10.52 -3.49
CA PRO A 355 -19.04 -9.73 -3.69
C PRO A 355 -18.81 -8.52 -4.60
N ILE A 356 -19.85 -8.08 -5.29
CA ILE A 356 -19.81 -6.91 -6.18
C ILE A 356 -20.66 -5.79 -5.55
N PHE A 357 -20.22 -4.54 -5.70
CA PHE A 357 -21.01 -3.36 -5.33
C PHE A 357 -20.88 -2.27 -6.40
N ILE A 358 -21.82 -1.32 -6.40
CA ILE A 358 -21.83 -0.17 -7.32
C ILE A 358 -21.58 1.10 -6.52
N MET A 359 -20.71 1.98 -7.02
CA MET A 359 -20.48 3.29 -6.41
C MET A 359 -20.41 4.39 -7.45
N LYS A 360 -20.72 5.63 -7.03
CA LYS A 360 -20.59 6.81 -7.87
C LYS A 360 -19.15 6.98 -8.33
N LEU A 361 -18.97 7.33 -9.60
CA LEU A 361 -17.66 7.79 -10.08
C LEU A 361 -17.46 9.25 -9.66
N ALA A 362 -16.51 9.51 -8.75
CA ALA A 362 -16.02 10.86 -8.51
C ALA A 362 -15.19 11.33 -9.70
N ARG A 363 -15.58 12.47 -10.29
CA ARG A 363 -14.83 13.12 -11.38
C ARG A 363 -13.95 14.21 -10.78
N CYS A 364 -12.75 14.37 -11.33
CA CYS A 364 -11.82 15.45 -10.96
C CYS A 364 -11.53 15.56 -9.44
N ALA A 365 -11.54 14.44 -8.72
CA ALA A 365 -11.19 14.39 -7.31
C ALA A 365 -9.68 14.16 -7.12
N ARG A 366 -9.15 14.72 -6.04
CA ARG A 366 -7.84 14.36 -5.48
C ARG A 366 -7.97 13.08 -4.68
N HIS A 367 -6.93 12.27 -4.69
CA HIS A 367 -6.82 11.10 -3.84
C HIS A 367 -5.87 11.47 -2.70
N LEU A 368 -6.45 11.60 -1.49
CA LEU A 368 -5.74 12.02 -0.29
C LEU A 368 -5.75 10.91 0.74
N GLU A 369 -4.74 10.90 1.60
CA GLU A 369 -4.56 9.85 2.58
C GLU A 369 -4.26 10.43 3.94
N VAL A 370 -4.67 9.73 4.99
CA VAL A 370 -4.24 9.98 6.37
C VAL A 370 -3.44 8.78 6.85
N GLN A 371 -2.20 9.02 7.25
CA GLN A 371 -1.38 8.00 7.91
C GLN A 371 -1.88 7.82 9.34
N LEU A 372 -2.24 6.59 9.70
CA LEU A 372 -2.61 6.21 11.06
C LEU A 372 -1.46 5.48 11.75
N LEU A 373 -1.38 5.67 13.06
CA LEU A 373 -0.63 4.82 13.98
C LEU A 373 -1.48 4.58 15.23
N ALA A 374 -1.70 3.32 15.58
CA ALA A 374 -2.49 2.94 16.74
C ALA A 374 -1.76 1.92 17.62
N ASP A 375 -1.94 2.02 18.92
CA ASP A 375 -1.37 1.09 19.90
C ASP A 375 -2.37 -0.01 20.31
N GLN A 376 -1.96 -0.88 21.22
CA GLN A 376 -2.81 -1.97 21.72
C GLN A 376 -3.84 -1.54 22.78
N TYR A 377 -3.80 -0.28 23.23
CA TYR A 377 -4.63 0.26 24.30
C TYR A 377 -5.81 1.09 23.78
N GLY A 378 -5.95 1.19 22.46
CA GLY A 378 -7.01 1.95 21.80
C GLY A 378 -6.64 3.42 21.57
N ASN A 379 -5.39 3.81 21.81
CA ASN A 379 -4.90 5.10 21.35
C ASN A 379 -4.60 5.01 19.86
N ALA A 380 -5.07 6.00 19.11
CA ALA A 380 -4.81 6.13 17.69
C ALA A 380 -4.58 7.60 17.37
N ILE A 381 -3.60 7.86 16.53
CA ILE A 381 -3.21 9.19 16.08
C ILE A 381 -3.11 9.22 14.55
N SER A 382 -3.24 10.42 13.98
CA SER A 382 -2.82 10.69 12.61
C SER A 382 -1.37 11.18 12.60
N LEU A 383 -0.67 10.92 11.49
CA LEU A 383 0.68 11.42 11.21
C LEU A 383 0.65 12.19 9.90
N PHE A 384 -0.09 13.31 9.87
CA PHE A 384 -0.40 14.06 8.66
C PHE A 384 -1.01 13.16 7.56
N GLY A 385 -0.86 13.57 6.30
CA GLY A 385 -1.36 12.85 5.15
C GLY A 385 -0.47 12.90 3.94
N ARG A 386 -0.93 12.22 2.89
CA ARG A 386 -0.31 12.20 1.57
C ARG A 386 -1.31 12.59 0.49
N ASP A 387 -0.81 13.14 -0.59
CA ASP A 387 -1.54 13.32 -1.84
C ASP A 387 -1.00 12.33 -2.89
N CYS A 388 -1.84 11.36 -3.23
CA CYS A 388 -1.56 10.26 -4.15
C CYS A 388 -2.34 10.40 -5.48
N SER A 389 -2.75 11.63 -5.82
CA SER A 389 -3.63 11.90 -6.96
C SER A 389 -3.03 11.56 -8.32
N ILE A 390 -1.69 11.59 -8.45
CA ILE A 390 -1.01 11.33 -9.73
C ILE A 390 -0.88 9.83 -9.93
N GLN A 391 -1.87 9.28 -10.63
CA GLN A 391 -1.99 7.86 -10.92
C GLN A 391 -2.03 7.59 -12.42
N ARG A 392 -1.43 6.47 -12.84
CA ARG A 392 -1.52 5.98 -14.22
C ARG A 392 -2.14 4.58 -14.20
N ARG A 393 -3.31 4.42 -14.79
CA ARG A 393 -4.08 3.15 -14.80
C ARG A 393 -4.27 2.57 -13.39
N HIS A 394 -4.66 3.42 -12.43
CA HIS A 394 -4.87 3.06 -11.02
C HIS A 394 -3.62 2.62 -10.25
N GLN A 395 -2.42 2.87 -10.79
CA GLN A 395 -1.16 2.74 -10.08
C GLN A 395 -0.69 4.12 -9.61
N LYS A 396 -0.38 4.25 -8.32
CA LYS A 396 0.23 5.45 -7.73
C LYS A 396 1.64 5.63 -8.28
N ILE A 397 1.93 6.81 -8.82
CA ILE A 397 3.24 7.12 -9.46
C ILE A 397 3.98 8.19 -8.67
N ILE A 398 3.30 9.27 -8.29
CA ILE A 398 3.89 10.37 -7.51
C ILE A 398 3.06 10.55 -6.25
N GLU A 399 3.76 10.69 -5.14
CA GLU A 399 3.25 10.83 -3.78
C GLU A 399 3.88 12.05 -3.15
N GLU A 400 3.07 12.93 -2.56
CA GLU A 400 3.53 14.13 -1.86
C GLU A 400 3.07 14.11 -0.41
N ALA A 401 3.92 14.59 0.51
CA ALA A 401 3.57 14.78 1.91
C ALA A 401 4.05 16.17 2.41
N PRO A 402 3.24 16.91 3.19
CA PRO A 402 1.85 16.63 3.55
C PRO A 402 0.86 16.91 2.39
N ALA A 403 -0.42 16.57 2.57
CA ALA A 403 -1.48 16.88 1.60
C ALA A 403 -1.81 18.39 1.54
N VAL A 404 -1.10 19.15 0.70
CA VAL A 404 -1.17 20.63 0.65
C VAL A 404 -2.47 21.18 0.03
N ILE A 405 -3.15 20.40 -0.81
CA ILE A 405 -4.30 20.87 -1.60
C ILE A 405 -5.57 21.09 -0.78
N ALA A 406 -5.75 20.32 0.30
CA ALA A 406 -6.93 20.43 1.15
C ALA A 406 -6.80 21.64 2.08
N ARG A 407 -7.92 22.33 2.33
CA ARG A 407 -7.97 23.36 3.37
C ARG A 407 -7.68 22.72 4.73
N GLN A 408 -6.90 23.40 5.56
CA GLN A 408 -6.45 22.89 6.86
C GLN A 408 -7.61 22.35 7.73
N GLU A 409 -8.70 23.11 7.86
CA GLU A 409 -9.86 22.73 8.67
C GLU A 409 -10.53 21.44 8.18
N ILE A 410 -10.58 21.24 6.86
CA ILE A 410 -11.13 20.04 6.23
C ILE A 410 -10.20 18.86 6.45
N PHE A 411 -8.89 19.06 6.28
CA PHE A 411 -7.92 18.00 6.48
C PHE A 411 -7.85 17.55 7.95
N GLU A 412 -7.96 18.47 8.90
CA GLU A 412 -8.08 18.12 10.33
C GLU A 412 -9.35 17.31 10.62
N ASP A 413 -10.45 17.57 9.89
CA ASP A 413 -11.64 16.75 10.01
C ASP A 413 -11.45 15.34 9.43
N MET A 414 -10.73 15.23 8.30
CA MET A 414 -10.31 13.94 7.72
C MET A 414 -9.43 13.17 8.72
N GLU A 415 -8.47 13.82 9.37
CA GLU A 415 -7.63 13.21 10.41
C GLU A 415 -8.47 12.69 11.59
N ARG A 416 -9.38 13.53 12.11
CA ARG A 416 -10.30 13.12 13.18
C ARG A 416 -11.19 11.95 12.74
N ALA A 417 -11.68 11.95 11.51
CA ALA A 417 -12.47 10.86 10.95
C ALA A 417 -11.67 9.56 10.88
N ALA A 418 -10.44 9.60 10.38
CA ALA A 418 -9.55 8.45 10.31
C ALA A 418 -9.24 7.87 11.71
N VAL A 419 -8.96 8.72 12.70
CA VAL A 419 -8.73 8.30 14.08
C VAL A 419 -9.99 7.67 14.71
N ARG A 420 -11.18 8.24 14.47
CA ARG A 420 -12.44 7.63 14.94
C ARG A 420 -12.65 6.25 14.34
N LEU A 421 -12.37 6.08 13.04
CA LEU A 421 -12.48 4.80 12.35
C LEU A 421 -11.54 3.74 12.97
N ALA A 422 -10.27 4.11 13.18
CA ALA A 422 -9.25 3.25 13.76
C ALA A 422 -9.64 2.78 15.17
N LYS A 423 -10.13 3.69 16.02
CA LYS A 423 -10.60 3.36 17.37
C LYS A 423 -11.82 2.44 17.35
N MET A 424 -12.78 2.69 16.45
CA MET A 424 -14.01 1.92 16.35
C MET A 424 -13.77 0.43 16.04
N VAL A 425 -12.79 0.13 15.20
CA VAL A 425 -12.45 -1.26 14.82
C VAL A 425 -11.39 -1.92 15.70
N GLY A 426 -10.84 -1.19 16.68
CA GLY A 426 -9.71 -1.67 17.48
C GLY A 426 -8.46 -1.90 16.65
N TYR A 427 -8.15 -0.95 15.76
CA TYR A 427 -6.97 -1.01 14.90
C TYR A 427 -5.68 -0.93 15.72
N VAL A 428 -4.61 -1.57 15.25
CA VAL A 428 -3.28 -1.59 15.88
C VAL A 428 -2.23 -1.48 14.78
N SER A 429 -1.08 -0.88 15.08
CA SER A 429 0.04 -0.65 14.16
C SER A 429 -0.25 0.49 13.15
N ALA A 430 0.53 0.54 12.07
CA ALA A 430 0.36 1.50 11.00
C ALA A 430 -0.80 1.10 10.06
N GLY A 431 -1.54 2.09 9.59
CA GLY A 431 -2.61 1.93 8.58
C GLY A 431 -2.76 3.21 7.78
N THR A 432 -3.49 3.15 6.67
CA THR A 432 -3.76 4.35 5.85
C THR A 432 -5.23 4.42 5.54
N VAL A 433 -5.89 5.53 5.89
CA VAL A 433 -7.24 5.83 5.42
C VAL A 433 -7.14 6.64 4.15
N GLU A 434 -7.76 6.14 3.08
CA GLU A 434 -7.81 6.77 1.77
C GLU A 434 -9.14 7.52 1.60
N TYR A 435 -9.05 8.72 1.04
CA TYR A 435 -10.17 9.63 0.78
C TYR A 435 -10.13 10.14 -0.66
N LEU A 436 -11.31 10.37 -1.21
CA LEU A 436 -11.49 11.19 -2.41
C LEU A 436 -11.91 12.59 -1.98
N TYR A 437 -11.18 13.60 -2.42
CA TYR A 437 -11.41 15.02 -2.11
C TYR A 437 -11.79 15.78 -3.39
N ASP A 438 -13.00 16.31 -3.45
CA ASP A 438 -13.50 16.99 -4.65
C ASP A 438 -13.11 18.49 -4.70
N THR A 439 -13.42 19.14 -5.82
CA THR A 439 -13.12 20.56 -6.05
C THR A 439 -13.96 21.49 -5.17
N ASP A 440 -15.09 21.02 -4.65
CA ASP A 440 -15.99 21.79 -3.80
C ASP A 440 -15.54 21.74 -2.32
N GLY A 441 -14.51 20.95 -2.03
CA GLY A 441 -13.92 20.80 -0.70
C GLY A 441 -14.61 19.75 0.16
N ASN A 442 -15.42 18.88 -0.43
CA ASN A 442 -15.95 17.70 0.26
C ASN A 442 -14.97 16.55 0.14
N TYR A 443 -14.93 15.71 1.17
CA TYR A 443 -14.15 14.48 1.15
C TYR A 443 -15.05 13.28 1.38
N TYR A 444 -14.66 12.13 0.84
CA TYR A 444 -15.39 10.88 0.94
C TYR A 444 -14.42 9.74 1.20
N PHE A 445 -14.71 8.91 2.19
CA PHE A 445 -13.96 7.69 2.48
C PHE A 445 -13.95 6.75 1.26
N LEU A 446 -12.76 6.23 0.95
CA LEU A 446 -12.56 5.26 -0.11
C LEU A 446 -12.31 3.87 0.46
N GLU A 447 -11.25 3.72 1.25
CA GLU A 447 -10.89 2.47 1.94
C GLU A 447 -9.91 2.73 3.09
N LEU A 448 -9.64 1.69 3.89
CA LEU A 448 -8.55 1.70 4.87
C LEU A 448 -7.62 0.53 4.55
N ASN A 449 -6.40 0.82 4.13
CA ASN A 449 -5.38 -0.19 3.88
C ASN A 449 -4.81 -0.70 5.21
N PRO A 450 -5.03 -1.98 5.59
CA PRO A 450 -4.69 -2.49 6.91
C PRO A 450 -3.21 -2.88 7.03
N ARG A 451 -2.31 -2.03 6.50
CA ARG A 451 -0.87 -2.27 6.38
C ARG A 451 -0.08 -0.98 6.24
N LEU A 452 1.24 -1.09 6.35
CA LEU A 452 2.16 -0.03 5.92
C LEU A 452 2.17 0.07 4.39
N GLN A 453 2.17 1.28 3.84
CA GLN A 453 2.28 1.51 2.39
C GLN A 453 3.74 1.65 1.94
N VAL A 454 4.04 1.48 0.64
CA VAL A 454 5.42 1.57 0.15
C VAL A 454 5.95 3.01 0.21
N GLU A 455 5.05 3.97 0.03
CA GLU A 455 5.22 5.41 0.06
C GLU A 455 5.28 6.03 1.47
N HIS A 456 5.25 5.19 2.53
CA HIS A 456 5.36 5.66 3.92
C HIS A 456 6.59 6.55 4.23
N PRO A 457 7.75 6.46 3.54
CA PRO A 457 8.88 7.35 3.81
C PRO A 457 8.56 8.82 3.59
N CYS A 458 7.59 9.17 2.73
CA CYS A 458 7.13 10.55 2.57
C CYS A 458 6.59 11.09 3.91
N THR A 459 5.80 10.29 4.62
CA THR A 459 5.29 10.65 5.95
C THR A 459 6.41 10.61 7.00
N GLU A 460 7.31 9.63 6.97
CA GLU A 460 8.43 9.57 7.92
C GLU A 460 9.27 10.85 7.90
N MET A 461 9.54 11.41 6.71
CA MET A 461 10.36 12.61 6.55
C MET A 461 9.70 13.89 7.05
N VAL A 462 8.36 14.00 6.99
CA VAL A 462 7.65 15.20 7.45
C VAL A 462 7.18 15.10 8.90
N ALA A 463 7.03 13.88 9.42
CA ALA A 463 6.62 13.61 10.79
C ALA A 463 7.79 13.34 11.74
N ASP A 464 9.00 13.13 11.21
CA ASP A 464 10.16 12.65 11.98
C ASP A 464 9.88 11.34 12.77
N VAL A 465 9.06 10.46 12.18
CA VAL A 465 8.69 9.16 12.77
C VAL A 465 9.27 8.02 11.95
N ASN A 466 10.03 7.14 12.58
CA ASN A 466 10.46 5.88 11.99
C ASN A 466 9.31 4.85 12.07
N LEU A 467 8.55 4.69 10.99
CA LEU A 467 7.30 3.93 10.99
C LEU A 467 7.53 2.43 11.24
N PRO A 468 8.47 1.71 10.58
CA PRO A 468 8.71 0.30 10.90
C PRO A 468 9.15 0.07 12.35
N ALA A 469 9.96 0.97 12.93
CA ALA A 469 10.33 0.89 14.34
C ALA A 469 9.15 1.19 15.27
N ALA A 470 8.27 2.14 14.91
CA ALA A 470 7.05 2.41 15.66
C ALA A 470 6.10 1.20 15.63
N GLN A 471 5.94 0.54 14.48
CA GLN A 471 5.16 -0.70 14.39
C GLN A 471 5.71 -1.80 15.31
N LEU A 472 7.03 -1.96 15.40
CA LEU A 472 7.65 -2.91 16.31
C LEU A 472 7.37 -2.56 17.77
N GLN A 473 7.53 -1.28 18.15
CA GLN A 473 7.30 -0.81 19.51
C GLN A 473 5.85 -0.96 19.96
N VAL A 474 4.89 -0.73 19.06
CA VAL A 474 3.47 -1.00 19.32
C VAL A 474 3.22 -2.47 19.72
N MET A 475 4.05 -3.40 19.25
CA MET A 475 3.96 -4.82 19.59
C MET A 475 4.71 -5.21 20.86
N LEU A 476 5.35 -4.24 21.53
CA LEU A 476 5.94 -4.39 22.86
C LEU A 476 4.91 -3.85 23.88
N PRO A 477 3.98 -4.67 24.39
CA PRO A 477 2.89 -4.23 25.26
C PRO A 477 3.38 -3.65 26.58
N PHE A 478 3.44 -2.33 26.72
CA PHE A 478 3.74 -1.58 27.95
C PHE A 478 2.59 -1.62 28.97
N VAL A 479 2.88 -1.72 30.27
CA VAL A 479 1.86 -1.59 31.32
C VAL A 479 1.39 -0.13 31.36
N GLU A 480 0.07 0.08 31.45
CA GLU A 480 -0.64 1.37 31.40
C GLU A 480 -0.07 2.45 32.34
N SER A 481 0.70 2.06 33.37
CA SER A 481 1.38 2.98 34.30
C SER A 481 2.55 3.76 33.72
N THR A 482 3.08 3.40 32.54
CA THR A 482 4.32 4.01 31.99
C THR A 482 4.06 5.07 30.91
N VAL A 483 2.82 5.24 30.44
CA VAL A 483 2.47 6.13 29.31
C VAL A 483 2.23 7.60 29.74
N ALA A 484 2.50 7.93 31.01
CA ALA A 484 2.31 9.28 31.55
C ALA A 484 3.54 10.21 31.44
N HIS A 485 4.59 9.83 30.71
CA HIS A 485 5.81 10.63 30.55
C HIS A 485 6.24 10.81 29.10
#